data_AF-A0A9P5P7C3-F1
#
_entry.id   AF-A0A9P5P7C3-F1
#
_cell.length_a   1.000
_cell.length_b   1.000
_cell.length_c   1.000
_cell.angle_alpha   90.00
_cell.angle_beta   90.00
_cell.angle_gamma   90.00
#
_symmetry.space_group_name_H-M   'P 1'
#
loop_
_entity.id
_entity.type
_entity.pdbx_description
1 polymer ?
#
loop_
_entity_poly.entity_id
_entity_poly.type
_entity_poly.pdbx_seq_one_letter_code
_entity_poly.pdbx_strand_id
1 'polypeptide(L)'
;STSSTRIERIWVEVGSQFARAWRAFFLRLERLHGLSRTEPHHLWLIHTLFLSSINEDCEAFMENWNSHPISKKGHNKSPNDIRLLGQLKHGVYSDPHNGIHPEILHYYGARDIEDDNEARNIAMDQIRQEQQSNYRHQPVPVPKHESPFMNQPEEIDLFADTFKGLKESDFIPPNYHLRPEEWGDDGYEAFEEIPYGTRGNRRLKVPLPAEIWLPRAVQWMRCLHIMDYIHRSTPSVVDNRILYFCLLYLLLVPVTPK
;
A
#
# COMPACT_ATOMS: atom_id res chain seq x y z
N SER A 1 3.82 3.20 33.98
CA SER A 1 3.65 3.28 32.52
C SER A 1 4.41 2.13 31.84
N THR A 2 3.73 1.02 31.53
CA THR A 2 4.31 -0.17 30.84
C THR A 2 3.36 -0.75 29.77
N SER A 3 2.23 -0.08 29.54
CA SER A 3 1.17 -0.51 28.60
C SER A 3 1.53 -0.15 27.15
N SER A 4 2.10 1.04 26.93
CA SER A 4 2.42 1.56 25.59
C SER A 4 3.61 0.86 24.92
N THR A 5 4.51 0.22 25.66
CA THR A 5 5.75 -0.36 25.12
C THR A 5 5.50 -1.47 24.09
N ARG A 6 4.40 -2.21 24.20
CA ARG A 6 4.04 -3.25 23.20
C ARG A 6 3.52 -2.62 21.91
N ILE A 7 2.69 -1.58 22.03
CA ILE A 7 2.14 -0.82 20.91
C ILE A 7 3.29 -0.09 20.17
N GLU A 8 4.24 0.49 20.91
CA GLU A 8 5.42 1.12 20.31
C GLU A 8 6.30 0.12 19.55
N ARG A 9 6.50 -1.10 20.08
CA ARG A 9 7.26 -2.15 19.38
C ARG A 9 6.58 -2.60 18.10
N ILE A 10 5.27 -2.86 18.13
CA ILE A 10 4.56 -3.24 16.90
C ILE A 10 4.63 -2.14 15.86
N TRP A 11 4.53 -0.85 16.23
CA TRP A 11 4.71 0.25 15.28
C TRP A 11 6.12 0.32 14.69
N VAL A 12 7.16 0.04 15.48
CA VAL A 12 8.53 -0.06 14.97
C VAL A 12 8.65 -1.21 13.98
N GLU A 13 8.04 -2.35 14.27
CA GLU A 13 8.08 -3.55 13.43
C GLU A 13 7.30 -3.38 12.14
N VAL A 14 6.07 -2.87 12.20
CA VAL A 14 5.26 -2.44 11.03
C VAL A 14 6.07 -1.50 10.15
N GLY A 15 6.73 -0.51 10.75
CA GLY A 15 7.61 0.40 10.04
C GLY A 15 8.76 -0.33 9.35
N SER A 16 9.47 -1.19 10.08
CA SER A 16 10.70 -1.83 9.61
C SER A 16 10.50 -2.97 8.61
N GLN A 17 9.47 -3.79 8.79
CA GLN A 17 9.26 -5.05 8.06
C GLN A 17 8.35 -4.87 6.84
N PHE A 18 7.47 -3.86 6.87
CA PHE A 18 6.47 -3.62 5.82
C PHE A 18 6.59 -2.22 5.23
N ALA A 19 6.32 -1.17 6.03
CA ALA A 19 6.04 0.16 5.48
C ALA A 19 7.26 0.85 4.85
N ARG A 20 8.48 0.60 5.36
CA ARG A 20 9.71 1.19 4.82
C ARG A 20 10.02 0.73 3.41
N ALA A 21 9.76 -0.53 3.06
CA ALA A 21 10.05 -1.04 1.72
C ALA A 21 9.16 -0.36 0.67
N TRP A 22 7.86 -0.26 0.94
CA TRP A 22 6.92 0.50 0.10
C TRP A 22 7.29 1.98 -0.01
N ARG A 23 7.70 2.61 1.09
CA ARG A 23 8.17 4.01 1.06
C ARG A 23 9.43 4.18 0.19
N ALA A 24 10.40 3.29 0.34
CA ALA A 24 11.61 3.27 -0.48
C ALA A 24 11.25 3.09 -1.97
N PHE A 25 10.33 2.17 -2.27
CA PHE A 25 9.86 1.95 -3.63
C PHE A 25 9.20 3.20 -4.24
N PHE A 26 8.32 3.91 -3.52
CA PHE A 26 7.71 5.13 -4.05
C PHE A 26 8.72 6.27 -4.25
N LEU A 27 9.72 6.40 -3.37
CA LEU A 27 10.81 7.36 -3.56
C LEU A 27 11.62 7.02 -4.82
N ARG A 28 11.86 5.73 -5.08
CA ARG A 28 12.49 5.27 -6.32
C ARG A 28 11.63 5.60 -7.53
N LEU A 29 10.31 5.41 -7.47
CA LEU A 29 9.41 5.80 -8.55
C LEU A 29 9.47 7.30 -8.84
N GLU A 30 9.57 8.15 -7.81
CA GLU A 30 9.70 9.61 -7.97
C GLU A 30 11.04 9.98 -8.61
N ARG A 31 12.12 9.30 -8.22
CA ARG A 31 13.48 9.59 -8.70
C ARG A 31 13.76 9.08 -10.12
N LEU A 32 13.30 7.87 -10.45
CA LEU A 32 13.69 7.18 -11.70
C LEU A 32 12.54 7.01 -12.70
N HIS A 33 11.29 6.90 -12.22
CA HIS A 33 10.15 6.44 -13.02
C HIS A 33 9.08 7.53 -13.20
N GLY A 34 9.44 8.79 -13.01
CA GLY A 34 8.59 9.95 -13.31
C GLY A 34 7.36 10.12 -12.43
N LEU A 35 7.28 9.45 -11.26
CA LEU A 35 6.16 9.64 -10.34
C LEU A 35 6.14 11.07 -9.80
N SER A 36 5.04 11.76 -10.04
CA SER A 36 4.74 13.07 -9.42
C SER A 36 3.67 12.93 -8.34
N ARG A 37 4.02 13.28 -7.11
CA ARG A 37 3.11 13.27 -5.93
C ARG A 37 2.03 14.37 -5.95
N THR A 38 2.19 15.38 -6.80
CA THR A 38 1.24 16.50 -6.91
C THR A 38 0.14 16.21 -7.92
N GLU A 39 0.35 15.21 -8.78
CA GLU A 39 -0.56 14.86 -9.86
C GLU A 39 -1.63 13.86 -9.35
N PRO A 40 -2.92 14.22 -9.31
CA PRO A 40 -3.98 13.33 -8.82
C PRO A 40 -4.07 12.01 -9.60
N HIS A 41 -3.80 12.04 -10.92
CA HIS A 41 -3.85 10.85 -11.77
C HIS A 41 -2.77 9.83 -11.40
N HIS A 42 -1.59 10.29 -11.00
CA HIS A 42 -0.52 9.42 -10.52
C HIS A 42 -0.86 8.78 -9.19
N LEU A 43 -1.52 9.52 -8.30
CA LEU A 43 -2.00 9.00 -7.02
C LEU A 43 -3.11 7.96 -7.22
N TRP A 44 -4.04 8.23 -8.13
CA TRP A 44 -5.03 7.24 -8.55
C TRP A 44 -4.36 5.98 -9.08
N LEU A 45 -3.33 6.11 -9.92
CA LEU A 45 -2.63 4.96 -10.48
C LEU A 45 -1.86 4.15 -9.43
N ILE A 46 -1.23 4.81 -8.45
CA ILE A 46 -0.62 4.10 -7.31
C ILE A 46 -1.68 3.29 -6.57
N HIS A 47 -2.84 3.89 -6.31
CA HIS A 47 -3.91 3.22 -5.59
C HIS A 47 -4.45 2.03 -6.39
N THR A 48 -4.69 2.18 -7.69
CA THR A 48 -5.25 1.09 -8.50
C THR A 48 -4.27 -0.06 -8.71
N LEU A 49 -2.97 0.22 -8.84
CA LEU A 49 -1.97 -0.83 -9.08
C LEU A 49 -1.48 -1.52 -7.81
N PHE A 50 -1.23 -0.75 -6.75
CA PHE A 50 -0.47 -1.25 -5.61
C PHE A 50 -1.29 -1.43 -4.35
N LEU A 51 -2.50 -0.87 -4.24
CA LEU A 51 -3.28 -0.99 -3.00
C LEU A 51 -3.60 -2.45 -2.65
N SER A 52 -3.91 -3.29 -3.64
CA SER A 52 -4.09 -4.72 -3.44
C SER A 52 -2.83 -5.39 -2.89
N SER A 53 -1.68 -5.18 -3.54
CA SER A 53 -0.41 -5.74 -3.08
C SER A 53 0.04 -5.19 -1.72
N ILE A 54 -0.26 -3.94 -1.41
CA ILE A 54 0.00 -3.33 -0.10
C ILE A 54 -0.87 -4.01 0.98
N ASN A 55 -2.14 -4.27 0.67
CA ASN A 55 -3.05 -4.97 1.57
C ASN A 55 -2.62 -6.43 1.78
N GLU A 56 -2.23 -7.14 0.72
CA GLU A 56 -1.67 -8.49 0.80
C GLU A 56 -0.40 -8.53 1.67
N ASP A 57 0.55 -7.62 1.46
CA ASP A 57 1.76 -7.51 2.27
C ASP A 57 1.42 -7.17 3.75
N CYS A 58 0.36 -6.39 3.98
CA CYS A 58 -0.14 -6.06 5.32
C CYS A 58 -0.78 -7.27 6.02
N GLU A 59 -1.60 -8.04 5.30
CA GLU A 59 -2.22 -9.27 5.79
C GLU A 59 -1.15 -10.33 6.12
N ALA A 60 -0.16 -10.51 5.24
CA ALA A 60 0.96 -11.41 5.46
C ALA A 60 1.79 -10.99 6.69
N PHE A 61 2.02 -9.69 6.87
CA PHE A 61 2.66 -9.17 8.09
C PHE A 61 1.81 -9.49 9.33
N MET A 62 0.50 -9.26 9.29
CA MET A 62 -0.39 -9.57 10.41
C MET A 62 -0.37 -11.05 10.78
N GLU A 63 -0.42 -11.95 9.80
CA GLU A 63 -0.39 -13.39 10.02
C GLU A 63 0.95 -13.85 10.65
N ASN A 64 2.06 -13.38 10.08
CA ASN A 64 3.39 -13.68 10.61
C ASN A 64 3.59 -13.10 12.02
N TRP A 65 3.10 -11.88 12.27
CA TRP A 65 3.18 -11.27 13.60
C TRP A 65 2.30 -12.00 14.62
N ASN A 66 1.10 -12.43 14.23
CA ASN A 66 0.18 -13.16 15.10
C ASN A 66 0.71 -14.56 15.48
N SER A 67 1.61 -15.12 14.67
CA SER A 67 2.33 -16.37 14.96
C SER A 67 3.71 -16.14 15.61
N HIS A 68 4.20 -14.90 15.68
CA HIS A 68 5.51 -14.58 16.24
C HIS A 68 5.53 -14.68 17.78
N PRO A 69 6.46 -15.46 18.39
CA PRO A 69 6.52 -15.60 19.84
C PRO A 69 7.03 -14.32 20.52
N ILE A 70 6.25 -13.80 21.47
CA ILE A 70 6.62 -12.57 22.18
C ILE A 70 7.49 -12.91 23.39
N SER A 71 8.78 -12.57 23.31
CA SER A 71 9.75 -12.84 24.38
C SER A 71 9.50 -11.98 25.65
N LYS A 72 9.98 -12.49 26.79
CA LYS A 72 9.96 -11.92 28.16
C LYS A 72 8.67 -12.11 28.97
N LYS A 73 7.56 -11.40 28.66
CA LYS A 73 6.31 -11.47 29.47
C LYS A 73 5.25 -12.44 28.94
N GLY A 74 5.38 -12.91 27.70
CA GLY A 74 4.44 -13.84 27.05
C GLY A 74 4.82 -15.32 27.18
N HIS A 75 5.84 -15.67 27.97
CA HIS A 75 6.38 -17.03 28.07
C HIS A 75 6.75 -17.66 26.70
N ASN A 76 7.26 -16.87 25.75
CA ASN A 76 7.55 -17.30 24.37
C ASN A 76 6.32 -17.80 23.59
N LYS A 77 5.13 -17.34 23.94
CA LYS A 77 3.88 -17.66 23.24
C LYS A 77 3.57 -16.60 22.19
N SER A 78 3.03 -17.03 21.06
CA SER A 78 2.52 -16.12 20.03
C SER A 78 1.22 -15.45 20.47
N PRO A 79 0.82 -14.31 19.87
CA PRO A 79 -0.52 -13.76 20.05
C PRO A 79 -1.64 -14.80 19.87
N ASN A 80 -1.51 -15.68 18.86
CA ASN A 80 -2.46 -16.78 18.64
C ASN A 80 -2.49 -17.78 19.80
N ASP A 81 -1.34 -18.17 20.34
CA ASP A 81 -1.27 -19.07 21.50
C ASP A 81 -1.89 -18.43 22.75
N ILE A 82 -1.63 -17.14 22.97
CA ILE A 82 -2.18 -16.39 24.10
C ILE A 82 -3.71 -16.32 23.98
N ARG A 83 -4.23 -16.06 22.77
CA ARG A 83 -5.68 -16.06 22.49
C ARG A 83 -6.29 -17.43 22.75
N LEU A 84 -5.69 -18.50 22.21
CA LEU A 84 -6.18 -19.87 22.38
C LEU A 84 -6.22 -20.29 23.85
N LEU A 85 -5.15 -20.04 24.60
CA LEU A 85 -5.08 -20.35 26.03
C LEU A 85 -6.06 -19.51 26.85
N GLY A 86 -6.27 -18.25 26.45
CA GLY A 86 -7.31 -17.40 27.01
C GLY A 86 -8.70 -18.00 26.82
N GLN A 87 -9.01 -18.45 25.60
CA GLN A 87 -10.29 -19.10 25.29
C GLN A 87 -10.49 -20.41 26.07
N LEU A 88 -9.45 -21.22 26.22
CA LEU A 88 -9.52 -22.45 27.02
C LEU A 88 -9.74 -22.19 28.52
N LYS A 89 -9.16 -21.10 29.05
CA LYS A 89 -9.23 -20.78 30.48
C LYS A 89 -10.49 -19.99 30.87
N HIS A 90 -10.99 -19.15 29.98
CA HIS A 90 -12.05 -18.17 30.25
C HIS A 90 -13.30 -18.36 29.37
N GLY A 91 -13.32 -19.36 28.50
CA GLY A 91 -14.37 -19.57 27.52
C GLY A 91 -14.17 -18.75 26.24
N VAL A 92 -14.94 -19.06 25.20
CA VAL A 92 -14.88 -18.33 23.93
C VAL A 92 -15.46 -16.94 24.15
N TYR A 93 -14.61 -15.92 24.05
CA TYR A 93 -15.07 -14.53 23.96
C TYR A 93 -15.80 -14.37 22.62
N SER A 94 -17.13 -14.33 22.65
CA SER A 94 -17.90 -13.86 21.51
C SER A 94 -17.81 -12.34 21.57
N ASP A 95 -17.04 -11.71 20.68
CA ASP A 95 -17.15 -10.26 20.50
C ASP A 95 -18.39 -10.00 19.64
N PRO A 96 -19.49 -9.48 20.22
CA PRO A 96 -20.70 -9.20 19.45
C PRO A 96 -20.50 -8.09 18.40
N HIS A 97 -19.31 -7.47 18.35
CA HIS A 97 -18.96 -6.40 17.41
C HIS A 97 -17.98 -6.83 16.32
N ASN A 98 -17.62 -8.12 16.26
CA ASN A 98 -16.72 -8.62 15.23
C ASN A 98 -17.33 -8.38 13.83
N GLY A 99 -16.67 -7.56 13.00
CA GLY A 99 -17.15 -7.17 11.67
C GLY A 99 -17.96 -5.87 11.59
N ILE A 100 -18.10 -5.13 12.70
CA ILE A 100 -18.77 -3.82 12.72
C ILE A 100 -17.71 -2.72 12.46
N HIS A 101 -17.94 -1.89 11.43
CA HIS A 101 -17.06 -0.76 11.11
C HIS A 101 -16.95 0.20 12.32
N PRO A 102 -15.75 0.70 12.69
CA PRO A 102 -15.55 1.49 13.91
C PRO A 102 -16.40 2.76 14.00
N GLU A 103 -16.85 3.33 12.88
CA GLU A 103 -17.81 4.45 12.88
C GLU A 103 -19.21 4.05 13.35
N ILE A 104 -19.64 2.81 13.08
CA ILE A 104 -20.94 2.29 13.55
C ILE A 104 -20.90 2.12 15.06
N LEU A 105 -19.76 1.70 15.63
CA LEU A 105 -19.53 1.63 17.07
C LEU A 105 -19.55 3.00 17.75
N HIS A 106 -19.16 4.05 17.03
CA HIS A 106 -19.26 5.43 17.52
C HIS A 106 -20.71 5.95 17.50
N TYR A 107 -21.50 5.53 16.51
CA TYR A 107 -22.89 5.93 16.33
C TYR A 107 -23.85 5.25 17.32
N TYR A 108 -23.63 3.96 17.60
CA TYR A 108 -24.27 3.22 18.68
C TYR A 108 -23.44 3.32 19.96
N GLY A 109 -23.15 4.56 20.39
CA GLY A 109 -22.43 4.83 21.63
C GLY A 109 -22.86 3.84 22.70
N ALA A 110 -21.91 3.00 23.12
CA ALA A 110 -22.12 1.90 24.02
C ALA A 110 -23.11 2.34 25.10
N ARG A 111 -24.36 1.86 25.02
CA ARG A 111 -25.22 1.90 26.19
C ARG A 111 -24.48 1.07 27.19
N ASP A 112 -23.97 1.74 28.21
CA ASP A 112 -23.37 1.15 29.37
C ASP A 112 -24.29 0.00 29.79
N ILE A 113 -23.86 -1.23 29.51
CA ILE A 113 -24.25 -2.32 30.37
C ILE A 113 -23.54 -1.93 31.65
N GLU A 114 -24.30 -1.40 32.60
CA GLU A 114 -23.88 -1.09 33.96
C GLU A 114 -23.36 -2.40 34.60
N ASP A 115 -22.16 -2.83 34.21
CA ASP A 115 -21.35 -3.79 34.96
C ASP A 115 -20.71 -2.95 36.06
N ASP A 116 -21.29 -3.08 37.25
CA ASP A 116 -21.12 -2.33 38.49
C ASP A 116 -19.70 -2.49 39.10
N ASN A 117 -18.68 -2.41 38.26
CA ASN A 117 -17.28 -2.55 38.64
C ASN A 117 -16.59 -1.20 38.44
N GLU A 118 -16.80 -0.32 39.41
CA GLU A 118 -16.27 1.05 39.48
C GLU A 118 -14.75 1.11 39.17
N ALA A 119 -13.99 0.08 39.55
CA ALA A 119 -12.57 -0.04 39.23
C ALA A 119 -12.27 -0.20 37.72
N ARG A 120 -13.15 -0.85 36.95
CA ARG A 120 -13.02 -0.96 35.48
C ARG A 120 -13.36 0.35 34.80
N ASN A 121 -14.40 1.05 35.26
CA ASN A 121 -14.81 2.34 34.70
C ASN A 121 -13.73 3.40 34.92
N ILE A 122 -13.14 3.46 36.13
CA ILE A 122 -12.00 4.34 36.43
C ILE A 122 -10.79 4.01 35.55
N ALA A 123 -10.46 2.73 35.36
CA ALA A 123 -9.35 2.32 34.51
C ALA A 123 -9.60 2.66 33.02
N MET A 124 -10.83 2.49 32.53
CA MET A 124 -11.20 2.87 31.16
C MET A 124 -11.16 4.38 30.95
N ASP A 125 -11.62 5.18 31.91
CA ASP A 125 -11.57 6.64 31.84
C ASP A 125 -10.14 7.17 31.87
N GLN A 126 -9.26 6.56 32.67
CA GLN A 126 -7.83 6.87 32.67
C GLN A 126 -7.18 6.56 31.30
N ILE A 127 -7.49 5.40 30.70
CA ILE A 127 -7.03 5.04 29.35
C ILE A 127 -7.55 6.04 28.31
N ARG A 128 -8.83 6.44 28.42
CA ARG A 128 -9.46 7.43 27.53
C ARG A 128 -8.76 8.78 27.61
N GLN A 129 -8.45 9.26 28.81
CA GLN A 129 -7.75 10.53 29.04
C GLN A 129 -6.29 10.48 28.55
N GLU A 130 -5.57 9.38 28.82
CA GLU A 130 -4.21 9.19 28.33
C GLU A 130 -4.16 9.17 26.80
N GLN A 131 -5.07 8.44 26.16
CA GLN A 131 -5.09 8.31 24.71
C GLN A 131 -5.70 9.53 23.98
N GLN A 132 -6.54 10.34 24.63
CA GLN A 132 -7.12 11.56 24.06
C GLN A 132 -6.06 12.56 23.56
N SER A 133 -4.91 12.60 24.22
CA SER A 133 -3.78 13.44 23.79
C SER A 133 -3.12 12.92 22.50
N ASN A 134 -3.09 11.60 22.31
CA ASN A 134 -2.47 10.94 21.16
C ASN A 134 -3.38 10.92 19.91
N TYR A 135 -4.70 10.97 20.07
CA TYR A 135 -5.66 10.93 18.95
C TYR A 135 -5.99 12.30 18.33
N ARG A 136 -5.59 13.42 18.96
CA ARG A 136 -5.90 14.78 18.50
C ARG A 136 -4.87 15.36 17.52
N HIS A 137 -4.34 14.58 16.59
CA HIS A 137 -3.74 15.20 15.39
C HIS A 137 -4.87 15.68 14.48
N GLN A 138 -4.75 16.90 13.93
CA GLN A 138 -5.69 17.33 12.89
C GLN A 138 -5.65 16.32 11.75
N PRO A 139 -6.80 15.97 11.12
CA PRO A 139 -6.83 15.09 9.97
C PRO A 139 -5.80 15.58 8.94
N VAL A 140 -4.86 14.70 8.57
CA VAL A 140 -3.93 14.99 7.49
C VAL A 140 -4.77 15.06 6.21
N PRO A 141 -4.74 16.17 5.45
CA PRO A 141 -5.52 16.27 4.22
C PRO A 141 -5.07 15.15 3.28
N VAL A 142 -5.99 14.21 3.01
CA VAL A 142 -5.73 13.11 2.08
C VAL A 142 -5.70 13.71 0.68
N PRO A 143 -4.60 13.54 -0.07
CA PRO A 143 -4.55 13.97 -1.46
C PRO A 143 -5.73 13.40 -2.26
N LYS A 144 -6.31 14.24 -3.12
CA LYS A 144 -7.32 13.80 -4.07
C LYS A 144 -6.69 12.81 -5.04
N HIS A 145 -7.37 11.68 -5.23
CA HIS A 145 -6.99 10.61 -6.15
C HIS A 145 -8.14 10.37 -7.12
N GLU A 146 -8.70 11.48 -7.64
CA GLU A 146 -9.80 11.47 -8.60
C GLU A 146 -9.37 10.66 -9.83
N SER A 147 -10.26 9.78 -10.31
CA SER A 147 -9.94 8.98 -11.50
C SER A 147 -9.67 9.91 -12.68
N PRO A 148 -8.61 9.68 -13.46
CA PRO A 148 -8.35 10.46 -14.67
C PRO A 148 -9.49 10.38 -15.69
N PHE A 149 -10.36 9.38 -15.57
CA PHE A 149 -11.39 9.05 -16.55
C PHE A 149 -12.83 9.31 -16.05
N MET A 150 -13.01 10.10 -14.98
CA MET A 150 -14.34 10.32 -14.34
C MET A 150 -15.45 10.75 -15.32
N ASN A 151 -15.08 11.39 -16.44
CA ASN A 151 -16.03 11.91 -17.42
C ASN A 151 -16.23 10.99 -18.63
N GLN A 152 -15.44 9.93 -18.80
CA GLN A 152 -15.43 9.07 -19.99
C GLN A 152 -15.17 7.61 -19.60
N PRO A 153 -16.24 6.83 -19.29
CA PRO A 153 -16.09 5.43 -18.87
C PRO A 153 -15.45 4.54 -19.94
N GLU A 154 -15.60 4.87 -21.22
CA GLU A 154 -14.96 4.15 -22.34
C GLU A 154 -13.42 4.18 -22.25
N GLU A 155 -12.83 5.24 -21.67
CA GLU A 155 -11.38 5.35 -21.50
C GLU A 155 -10.85 4.43 -20.40
N ILE A 156 -11.69 4.09 -19.40
CA ILE A 156 -11.35 3.12 -18.35
C ILE A 156 -11.23 1.72 -18.95
N ASP A 157 -12.21 1.34 -19.77
CA ASP A 157 -12.22 0.04 -20.44
C ASP A 157 -11.06 -0.07 -21.43
N LEU A 158 -10.82 0.99 -22.23
CA LEU A 158 -9.66 1.07 -23.12
C LEU A 158 -8.33 0.97 -22.37
N PHE A 159 -8.20 1.66 -21.23
CA PHE A 159 -7.02 1.57 -20.38
C PHE A 159 -6.81 0.14 -19.87
N ALA A 160 -7.87 -0.50 -19.38
CA ALA A 160 -7.80 -1.87 -18.84
C ALA A 160 -7.43 -2.89 -19.92
N ASP A 161 -8.05 -2.82 -21.10
CA ASP A 161 -7.79 -3.71 -22.23
C ASP A 161 -6.37 -3.53 -22.78
N THR A 162 -5.94 -2.27 -22.95
CA THR A 162 -4.58 -1.94 -23.40
C THR A 162 -3.53 -2.40 -22.39
N PHE A 163 -3.80 -2.21 -21.09
CA PHE A 163 -2.90 -2.68 -20.04
C PHE A 163 -2.78 -4.20 -20.02
N LYS A 164 -3.88 -4.91 -20.25
CA LYS A 164 -3.87 -6.37 -20.38
C LYS A 164 -3.02 -6.82 -21.57
N GLY A 165 -3.20 -6.21 -22.75
CA GLY A 165 -2.39 -6.51 -23.93
C GLY A 165 -0.90 -6.17 -23.76
N LEU A 166 -0.58 -5.08 -23.05
CA LEU A 166 0.80 -4.71 -22.70
C LEU A 166 1.39 -5.56 -21.57
N LYS A 167 0.57 -6.30 -20.82
CA LYS A 167 1.07 -7.29 -19.86
C LYS A 167 1.48 -8.58 -20.57
N GLU A 168 0.76 -8.93 -21.64
CA GLU A 168 1.02 -10.11 -22.47
C GLU A 168 2.17 -9.89 -23.47
N SER A 169 2.33 -8.67 -23.98
CA SER A 169 3.55 -8.29 -24.70
C SER A 169 4.62 -7.87 -23.69
N ASP A 170 5.84 -8.40 -23.78
CA ASP A 170 6.98 -8.02 -22.92
C ASP A 170 7.49 -6.58 -23.20
N PHE A 171 6.60 -5.68 -23.60
CA PHE A 171 6.91 -4.31 -23.90
C PHE A 171 7.27 -3.53 -22.62
N ILE A 172 8.42 -2.87 -22.65
CA ILE A 172 8.89 -1.98 -21.59
C ILE A 172 9.23 -0.63 -22.26
N PRO A 173 8.59 0.47 -21.86
CA PRO A 173 8.88 1.78 -22.41
C PRO A 173 10.37 2.17 -22.24
N PRO A 174 11.01 2.78 -23.26
CA PRO A 174 12.40 3.23 -23.17
C PRO A 174 12.53 4.51 -22.33
N ASN A 175 13.73 4.73 -21.79
CA ASN A 175 14.19 5.89 -21.00
C ASN A 175 13.65 5.99 -19.57
N TYR A 176 13.32 4.85 -18.96
CA TYR A 176 12.83 4.79 -17.57
C TYR A 176 13.72 3.96 -16.64
N HIS A 177 14.92 3.59 -17.08
CA HIS A 177 15.88 2.81 -16.28
C HIS A 177 15.32 1.43 -15.84
N LEU A 178 14.48 0.83 -16.68
CA LEU A 178 13.85 -0.47 -16.44
C LEU A 178 14.40 -1.58 -17.33
N ARG A 179 15.09 -1.20 -18.40
CA ARG A 179 15.62 -2.16 -19.37
C ARG A 179 17.07 -2.48 -19.02
N PRO A 180 17.52 -3.74 -19.17
CA PRO A 180 18.90 -4.11 -18.93
C PRO A 180 19.92 -3.27 -19.70
N GLU A 181 19.56 -2.78 -20.89
CA GLU A 181 20.41 -1.92 -21.72
C GLU A 181 20.59 -0.50 -21.16
N GLU A 182 19.73 -0.08 -20.23
CA GLU A 182 19.79 1.24 -19.58
C GLU A 182 20.51 1.18 -18.22
N TRP A 183 20.86 -0.01 -17.77
CA TRP A 183 21.61 -0.21 -16.54
C TRP A 183 23.10 0.01 -16.82
N GLY A 184 23.79 0.61 -15.86
CA GLY A 184 25.25 0.61 -15.86
C GLY A 184 25.80 -0.78 -15.49
N ASP A 185 27.10 -0.84 -15.22
CA ASP A 185 27.79 -2.07 -14.81
C ASP A 185 27.21 -2.70 -13.51
N ASP A 186 26.49 -1.90 -12.71
CA ASP A 186 25.94 -2.29 -11.40
C ASP A 186 24.52 -2.91 -11.47
N GLY A 187 23.89 -2.99 -12.65
CA GLY A 187 22.54 -3.54 -12.82
C GLY A 187 21.43 -2.67 -12.23
N TYR A 188 20.25 -3.27 -11.97
CA TYR A 188 19.12 -2.56 -11.36
C TYR A 188 19.37 -2.31 -9.87
N GLU A 189 19.10 -1.08 -9.41
CA GLU A 189 19.44 -0.68 -8.05
C GLU A 189 18.79 -1.57 -6.96
N ALA A 190 19.60 -2.18 -6.12
CA ALA A 190 19.12 -3.10 -5.07
C ALA A 190 18.70 -2.41 -3.76
N PHE A 191 18.90 -1.09 -3.61
CA PHE A 191 18.61 -0.35 -2.37
C PHE A 191 18.07 1.06 -2.66
N GLU A 192 17.32 1.64 -1.73
CA GLU A 192 16.96 3.07 -1.75
C GLU A 192 17.27 3.72 -0.40
N GLU A 193 17.63 5.00 -0.40
CA GLU A 193 17.95 5.74 0.82
C GLU A 193 16.78 6.62 1.29
N ILE A 194 16.19 6.26 2.41
CA ILE A 194 15.12 7.04 3.03
C ILE A 194 15.70 8.05 4.02
N PRO A 195 15.39 9.35 3.93
CA PRO A 195 15.74 10.31 4.97
C PRO A 195 14.93 10.02 6.25
N TYR A 196 15.59 10.00 7.41
CA TYR A 196 14.94 9.77 8.70
C TYR A 196 15.46 10.71 9.81
N GLY A 197 14.62 10.90 10.83
CA GLY A 197 14.86 11.79 11.96
C GLY A 197 14.35 13.22 11.74
N THR A 198 14.17 13.96 12.83
CA THR A 198 13.51 15.28 12.88
C THR A 198 14.21 16.36 12.04
N ARG A 199 15.48 16.16 11.67
CA ARG A 199 16.29 17.08 10.86
C ARG A 199 16.68 16.52 9.49
N GLY A 200 16.22 15.32 9.10
CA GLY A 200 16.46 14.74 7.78
C GLY A 200 17.92 14.38 7.41
N ASN A 201 18.89 14.63 8.29
CA ASN A 201 20.32 14.41 8.01
C ASN A 201 20.77 12.94 8.00
N ARG A 202 19.94 12.01 8.48
CA ARG A 202 20.30 10.58 8.49
C ARG A 202 19.61 9.87 7.34
N ARG A 203 20.35 9.01 6.64
CA ARG A 203 19.87 8.19 5.52
C ARG A 203 19.80 6.73 5.97
N LEU A 204 18.66 6.08 5.76
CA LEU A 204 18.46 4.67 6.02
C LEU A 204 18.45 3.93 4.68
N LYS A 205 19.41 3.03 4.49
CA LYS A 205 19.45 2.13 3.33
C LYS A 205 18.40 1.04 3.52
N VAL A 206 17.43 0.98 2.61
CA VAL A 206 16.38 -0.03 2.60
C VAL A 206 16.61 -0.95 1.40
N PRO A 207 16.71 -2.28 1.60
CA PRO A 207 16.84 -3.22 0.49
C PRO A 207 15.55 -3.27 -0.32
N LEU A 208 15.71 -3.25 -1.64
CA LEU A 208 14.65 -3.42 -2.63
C LEU A 208 15.12 -4.48 -3.65
N PRO A 209 14.92 -5.77 -3.35
CA PRO A 209 15.26 -6.87 -4.25
C PRO A 209 14.57 -6.72 -5.61
N ALA A 210 15.31 -6.87 -6.70
CA ALA A 210 14.80 -6.67 -8.05
C ALA A 210 13.66 -7.66 -8.37
N GLU A 211 13.69 -8.86 -7.81
CA GLU A 211 12.70 -9.91 -8.03
C GLU A 211 11.28 -9.48 -7.63
N ILE A 212 11.18 -8.62 -6.60
CA ILE A 212 9.91 -8.15 -6.06
C ILE A 212 9.54 -6.79 -6.66
N TRP A 213 10.51 -5.87 -6.72
CA TRP A 213 10.22 -4.46 -6.99
C TRP A 213 10.36 -4.07 -8.47
N LEU A 214 11.18 -4.77 -9.26
CA LEU A 214 11.29 -4.49 -10.70
C LEU A 214 9.98 -4.77 -11.43
N PRO A 215 9.28 -5.92 -11.23
CA PRO A 215 7.99 -6.16 -11.88
C PRO A 215 6.93 -5.12 -11.51
N ARG A 216 6.97 -4.58 -10.28
CA ARG A 216 6.08 -3.51 -9.82
C ARG A 216 6.41 -2.19 -10.53
N ALA A 217 7.69 -1.86 -10.69
CA ALA A 217 8.13 -0.67 -11.43
C ALA A 217 7.77 -0.75 -12.93
N VAL A 218 7.89 -1.93 -13.54
CA VAL A 218 7.46 -2.16 -14.93
C VAL A 218 5.96 -1.96 -15.10
N GLN A 219 5.14 -2.46 -14.18
CA GLN A 219 3.69 -2.24 -14.20
C GLN A 219 3.33 -0.76 -14.10
N TRP A 220 3.96 -0.04 -13.16
CA TRP A 220 3.83 1.41 -13.05
C TRP A 220 4.12 2.09 -14.39
N MET A 221 5.24 1.75 -15.02
CA MET A 221 5.64 2.42 -16.26
C MET A 221 4.74 2.11 -17.45
N ARG A 222 4.24 0.87 -17.57
CA ARG A 222 3.25 0.52 -18.59
C ARG A 222 1.99 1.36 -18.44
N CYS A 223 1.46 1.45 -17.23
CA CYS A 223 0.26 2.25 -16.99
C CYS A 223 0.48 3.74 -17.20
N LEU A 224 1.61 4.28 -16.75
CA LEU A 224 1.95 5.69 -16.97
C LEU A 224 2.02 6.00 -18.47
N HIS A 225 2.61 5.10 -19.26
CA HIS A 225 2.68 5.22 -20.72
C HIS A 225 1.30 5.19 -21.39
N ILE A 226 0.41 4.27 -20.98
CA ILE A 226 -0.97 4.21 -21.50
C ILE A 226 -1.72 5.49 -21.14
N MET A 227 -1.58 5.96 -19.91
CA MET A 227 -2.27 7.15 -19.43
C MET A 227 -1.81 8.41 -20.18
N ASP A 228 -0.51 8.59 -20.39
CA ASP A 228 0.03 9.67 -21.21
C ASP A 228 -0.43 9.54 -22.67
N TYR A 229 -0.52 8.32 -23.21
CA TYR A 229 -1.07 8.08 -24.55
C TYR A 229 -2.54 8.47 -24.66
N ILE A 230 -3.40 8.06 -23.71
CA ILE A 230 -4.82 8.43 -23.69
C ILE A 230 -4.97 9.95 -23.57
N HIS A 231 -4.22 10.58 -22.67
CA HIS A 231 -4.27 12.03 -22.47
C HIS A 231 -3.78 12.83 -23.70
N ARG A 232 -2.77 12.33 -24.42
CA ARG A 232 -2.33 12.94 -25.69
C ARG A 232 -3.27 12.66 -26.86
N SER A 233 -4.03 11.58 -26.79
CA SER A 233 -4.99 11.17 -27.82
C SER A 233 -6.34 11.90 -27.70
N THR A 234 -6.53 12.72 -26.66
CA THR A 234 -7.70 13.60 -26.50
C THR A 234 -7.44 15.08 -26.85
N PRO A 235 -7.03 15.43 -28.08
CA PRO A 235 -7.51 16.68 -28.66
C PRO A 235 -8.88 16.42 -29.30
N SER A 236 -9.81 17.35 -29.09
CA SER A 236 -11.08 17.40 -29.80
C SER A 236 -10.95 16.96 -31.27
N VAL A 237 -11.93 16.18 -31.73
CA VAL A 237 -12.16 15.72 -33.10
C VAL A 237 -11.60 14.32 -33.42
N VAL A 238 -12.54 13.38 -33.41
CA VAL A 238 -12.69 12.23 -34.32
C VAL A 238 -11.51 12.04 -35.27
N ASP A 239 -10.61 11.11 -34.95
CA ASP A 239 -9.70 10.59 -35.96
C ASP A 239 -9.60 9.06 -35.84
N ASN A 240 -10.15 8.38 -36.84
CA ASN A 240 -10.18 6.92 -37.04
C ASN A 240 -8.78 6.28 -37.19
N ARG A 241 -7.73 6.98 -36.76
CA ARG A 241 -6.34 6.52 -36.75
C ARG A 241 -6.00 5.69 -35.51
N ILE A 242 -6.76 5.84 -34.43
CA ILE A 242 -6.52 5.15 -33.14
C ILE A 242 -6.85 3.65 -33.23
N LEU A 243 -7.95 3.28 -33.91
CA LEU A 243 -8.23 1.87 -34.21
C LEU A 243 -7.19 1.28 -35.16
N TYR A 244 -6.70 2.06 -36.13
CA TYR A 244 -5.65 1.61 -37.03
C TYR A 244 -4.33 1.38 -36.31
N PHE A 245 -3.90 2.23 -35.37
CA PHE A 245 -2.62 2.02 -34.69
C PHE A 245 -2.68 0.84 -33.71
N CYS A 246 -3.77 0.66 -32.96
CA CYS A 246 -3.94 -0.52 -32.11
C CYS A 246 -4.09 -1.82 -32.93
N LEU A 247 -4.85 -1.82 -34.03
CA LEU A 247 -4.93 -2.99 -34.92
C LEU A 247 -3.60 -3.26 -35.63
N LEU A 248 -2.88 -2.24 -36.10
CA LEU A 248 -1.60 -2.43 -36.78
C LEU A 248 -0.52 -2.90 -35.80
N TYR A 249 -0.50 -2.41 -34.56
CA TYR A 249 0.52 -2.79 -33.57
C TYR A 249 0.22 -4.15 -32.92
N LEU A 250 -1.06 -4.52 -32.73
CA LEU A 250 -1.44 -5.86 -32.28
C LEU A 250 -1.38 -6.92 -33.40
N LEU A 251 -1.52 -6.54 -34.68
CA LEU A 251 -1.40 -7.47 -35.82
C LEU A 251 0.02 -7.55 -36.42
N LEU A 252 0.92 -6.57 -36.19
CA LEU A 252 2.28 -6.56 -36.73
C LEU A 252 3.37 -6.99 -35.74
N VAL A 253 3.05 -7.44 -34.53
CA VAL A 253 4.02 -8.19 -33.72
C VAL A 253 3.88 -9.66 -34.12
N PRO A 254 4.72 -10.20 -35.03
CA PRO A 254 4.74 -11.63 -35.26
C PRO A 254 5.19 -12.26 -33.94
N VAL A 255 4.31 -13.06 -33.34
CA VAL A 255 4.69 -14.09 -32.39
C VAL A 255 5.70 -14.97 -33.11
N THR A 256 6.99 -14.66 -33.01
CA THR A 256 8.04 -15.55 -33.49
C THR A 256 8.18 -16.66 -32.46
N PRO A 257 7.86 -17.92 -32.80
CA PRO A 257 8.09 -19.02 -31.88
C PRO A 257 9.60 -19.25 -31.73
N LYS A 258 10.08 -19.33 -30.49
CA LYS A 258 11.27 -20.10 -30.14
C LYS A 258 10.87 -21.21 -29.20
#